data_AF-A0A8T3CUC9-F1
#
_entry.id   AF-A0A8T3CUC9-F1
#
_cell.length_a   1.000
_cell.length_b   1.000
_cell.length_c   1.000
_cell.angle_alpha   90.00
_cell.angle_beta   90.00
_cell.angle_gamma   90.00
#
_symmetry.space_group_name_H-M   'P 1'
#
loop_
_entity.id
_entity.type
_entity.pdbx_description
1 polymer ?
#
loop_
_entity_poly.entity_id
_entity_poly.type
_entity_poly.pdbx_seq_one_letter_code
_entity_poly.pdbx_strand_id
1 'polypeptide(L)'
;MEPCYLRLAMEIRLVSLLYSIDRHTDLDRLFNIDASNGSITTVKPLDREMSKWHNISVVATEISNRRQTTRVPVFIKVLDVNDNAPEFAMIYETFVCENVKVGQLIQTISAVDTDEPLVGHKFAFSLSAPNPNFTIFDNEDNTARILTKRGGFSRRQLSSYLLPVVISDSDFPIQSSTSTLTVRVCACDSRGTVQSCNAEAYMLSAGLSTGALVAILLCVIILLMIVVLFAALRRQKKKEPLIISKEDVRDNVVSYNDEGGGEEDTQAFDIGTLRNPEVMDGNKHRRDIIPEMLFPFRRASPIKDNTDVRDFINGRLQENDLDPTAPPYDSLATYAYEGNGSLAESLSSLESAATDADQDYDYLSTWGPQFKKLADMYIGKTTDRDT
;
A
#
# COMPACT_ATOMS: atom_id res chain seq x y z
N MET A 1 42.67 79.42 -53.88
CA MET A 1 41.51 78.52 -53.79
C MET A 1 41.98 77.28 -53.05
N GLU A 2 41.56 77.13 -51.80
CA GLU A 2 41.85 75.92 -51.01
C GLU A 2 40.95 74.77 -51.46
N PRO A 3 41.45 73.52 -51.47
CA PRO A 3 40.64 72.35 -51.78
C PRO A 3 39.69 72.05 -50.61
N CYS A 4 38.39 72.00 -50.92
CA CYS A 4 37.35 71.61 -49.99
C CYS A 4 37.38 70.09 -49.80
N TYR A 5 37.88 69.61 -48.66
CA TYR A 5 37.79 68.20 -48.29
C TYR A 5 36.45 67.94 -47.58
N LEU A 6 35.58 67.19 -48.25
CA LEU A 6 34.35 66.67 -47.66
C LEU A 6 34.72 65.59 -46.64
N ARG A 7 34.66 65.91 -45.35
CA ARG A 7 34.86 64.95 -44.26
C ARG A 7 33.52 64.25 -44.02
N LEU A 8 33.32 63.09 -44.65
CA LEU A 8 32.22 62.18 -44.29
C LEU A 8 32.50 61.61 -42.90
N ALA A 9 31.89 62.21 -41.88
CA ALA A 9 31.81 61.62 -40.55
C ALA A 9 30.73 60.52 -40.60
N MET A 10 31.15 59.27 -40.74
CA MET A 10 30.27 58.13 -40.49
C MET A 10 30.16 57.97 -38.97
N GLU A 11 29.11 58.54 -38.40
CA GLU A 11 28.78 58.37 -36.99
C GLU A 11 28.27 56.94 -36.79
N ILE A 12 29.15 56.03 -36.37
CA ILE A 12 28.74 54.71 -35.91
C ILE A 12 27.97 54.95 -34.61
N ARG A 13 26.64 54.99 -34.68
CA ARG A 13 25.80 54.94 -33.47
C ARG A 13 26.03 53.57 -32.83
N LEU A 14 26.83 53.54 -31.77
CA LEU A 14 26.87 52.40 -30.86
C LEU A 14 25.52 52.39 -30.13
N VAL A 15 24.60 51.56 -30.63
CA VAL A 15 23.29 51.36 -30.02
C VAL A 15 23.51 50.54 -28.75
N SER A 16 23.25 51.15 -27.60
CA SER A 16 23.29 50.44 -26.31
C SER A 16 21.96 49.71 -26.12
N LEU A 17 22.02 48.38 -26.00
CA LEU A 17 20.86 47.51 -25.83
C LEU A 17 20.75 47.01 -24.39
N LEU A 18 19.51 46.80 -23.96
CA LEU A 18 19.16 46.07 -22.75
C LEU A 18 18.47 44.76 -23.13
N TYR A 19 18.97 43.65 -22.60
CA TYR A 19 18.39 42.33 -22.85
C TYR A 19 17.48 41.89 -21.69
N SER A 20 16.37 41.23 -22.03
CA SER A 20 15.49 40.57 -21.07
C SER A 20 14.87 39.32 -21.68
N ILE A 21 14.45 38.38 -20.84
CA ILE A 21 13.68 37.20 -21.27
C ILE A 21 12.20 37.53 -21.16
N ASP A 22 11.40 37.20 -22.18
CA ASP A 22 9.95 37.26 -22.04
C ASP A 22 9.45 36.13 -21.13
N ARG A 23 8.89 36.51 -19.99
CA ARG A 23 8.43 35.59 -18.95
C ARG A 23 7.21 34.76 -19.36
N HIS A 24 6.49 35.12 -20.42
CA HIS A 24 5.43 34.26 -20.97
C HIS A 24 5.99 33.03 -21.70
N THR A 25 7.27 33.03 -22.07
CA THR A 25 7.96 31.89 -22.71
C THR A 25 8.87 31.12 -21.76
N ASP A 26 9.02 31.58 -20.52
CA ASP A 26 9.83 30.96 -19.46
C ASP A 26 9.03 31.00 -18.15
N LEU A 27 7.91 30.26 -18.12
CA LEU A 27 6.93 30.29 -17.03
C LEU A 27 7.55 29.87 -15.70
N ASP A 28 8.40 28.85 -15.72
CA ASP A 28 9.06 28.30 -14.54
C ASP A 28 10.30 29.08 -14.09
N ARG A 29 10.63 30.16 -14.84
CA ARG A 29 11.77 31.04 -14.61
C ARG A 29 13.08 30.27 -14.51
N LEU A 30 13.30 29.36 -15.45
CA LEU A 30 14.48 28.49 -15.50
C LEU A 30 15.73 29.26 -15.93
N PHE A 31 15.54 30.35 -16.67
CA PHE A 31 16.63 31.10 -17.28
C PHE A 31 16.68 32.55 -16.80
N ASN A 32 17.91 33.06 -16.71
CA ASN A 32 18.21 34.46 -16.52
C ASN A 32 19.05 34.95 -17.71
N ILE A 33 19.02 36.26 -17.95
CA ILE A 33 19.86 36.90 -18.95
C ILE A 33 20.53 38.12 -18.35
N ASP A 34 21.83 38.27 -18.57
CA ASP A 34 22.54 39.49 -18.24
C ASP A 34 22.07 40.62 -19.16
N ALA A 35 21.56 41.68 -18.54
CA ALA A 35 20.91 42.75 -19.29
C ALA A 35 21.89 43.58 -20.14
N SER A 36 23.19 43.53 -19.86
CA SER A 36 24.23 44.33 -20.54
C SER A 36 24.88 43.60 -21.71
N ASN A 37 25.15 42.30 -21.56
CA ASN A 37 25.86 41.51 -22.57
C ASN A 37 25.02 40.39 -23.21
N GLY A 38 23.82 40.11 -22.69
CA GLY A 38 22.91 39.12 -23.24
C GLY A 38 23.26 37.66 -22.90
N SER A 39 24.21 37.43 -21.99
CA SER A 39 24.58 36.08 -21.55
C SER A 39 23.42 35.41 -20.82
N ILE A 40 22.99 34.25 -21.31
CA ILE A 40 21.90 33.48 -20.71
C ILE A 40 22.51 32.48 -19.73
N THR A 41 21.97 32.45 -18.51
CA THR A 41 22.38 31.53 -17.45
C THR A 41 21.18 30.75 -16.92
N THR A 42 21.43 29.53 -16.46
CA THR A 42 20.43 28.72 -15.76
C THR A 42 20.28 29.20 -14.32
N VAL A 43 19.04 29.36 -13.86
CA VAL A 43 18.70 29.72 -12.47
C VAL A 43 18.42 28.47 -11.64
N LYS A 44 17.86 27.46 -12.29
CA LYS A 44 17.52 26.15 -11.70
C LYS A 44 18.27 25.04 -12.45
N PRO A 45 18.50 23.88 -11.80
CA PRO A 45 18.99 22.70 -12.51
C PRO A 45 18.01 22.35 -13.64
N LEU A 46 18.58 21.90 -14.76
CA LEU A 46 17.83 21.37 -15.89
C LEU A 46 17.97 19.85 -15.87
N ASP A 47 16.88 19.19 -16.22
CA ASP A 47 16.76 17.75 -16.28
C ASP A 47 16.26 17.40 -17.69
N ARG A 48 17.02 16.57 -18.40
CA ARG A 48 16.79 16.27 -19.81
C ARG A 48 15.64 15.28 -19.97
N GLU A 49 15.49 14.36 -19.02
CA GLU A 49 14.43 13.35 -18.91
C GLU A 49 13.08 14.04 -18.71
N MET A 50 13.06 15.15 -17.97
CA MET A 50 11.87 15.98 -17.79
C MET A 50 11.57 16.86 -19.02
N SER A 51 12.58 17.55 -19.57
CA SER A 51 12.40 18.41 -20.76
C SER A 51 13.68 18.58 -21.57
N LYS A 52 13.74 17.93 -22.73
CA LYS A 52 14.89 17.97 -23.65
C LYS A 52 15.13 19.34 -24.31
N TRP A 53 14.07 20.15 -24.45
CA TRP A 53 14.11 21.41 -25.20
C TRP A 53 13.37 22.52 -24.47
N HIS A 54 13.99 23.70 -24.42
CA HIS A 54 13.36 24.93 -23.95
C HIS A 54 13.35 25.97 -25.07
N ASN A 55 12.20 26.61 -25.28
CA ASN A 55 12.05 27.69 -26.25
C ASN A 55 11.68 28.97 -25.51
N ILE A 56 12.67 29.84 -25.36
CA ILE A 56 12.50 31.14 -24.71
C ILE A 56 12.59 32.24 -25.76
N SER A 57 11.94 33.37 -25.50
CA SER A 57 12.13 34.57 -26.31
C SER A 57 12.96 35.60 -25.56
N VAL A 58 14.00 36.09 -26.22
CA VAL A 58 14.79 37.22 -25.72
C VAL A 58 14.28 38.50 -26.37
N VAL A 59 14.10 39.54 -25.56
CA VAL A 59 13.73 40.89 -25.97
C VAL A 59 14.95 41.77 -25.82
N ALA A 60 15.36 42.39 -26.93
CA ALA A 60 16.37 43.45 -26.94
C ALA A 60 15.66 44.80 -27.04
N THR A 61 15.95 45.70 -26.10
CA THR A 61 15.38 47.05 -26.03
C THR A 61 16.48 48.08 -26.17
N GLU A 62 16.30 49.07 -27.04
CA GLU A 62 17.25 50.18 -27.12
C GLU A 62 17.17 51.06 -25.86
N ILE A 63 18.33 51.32 -25.23
CA ILE A 63 18.40 52.15 -24.01
C ILE A 63 17.96 53.59 -24.30
N SER A 64 18.33 54.12 -25.48
CA SER A 64 17.99 55.49 -25.90
C SER A 64 16.49 55.65 -26.20
N ASN A 65 15.82 54.58 -26.64
CA ASN A 65 14.42 54.60 -27.01
C ASN A 65 13.73 53.28 -26.65
N ARG A 66 13.11 53.25 -25.46
CA ARG A 66 12.42 52.05 -24.94
C ARG A 66 11.22 51.59 -25.77
N ARG A 67 10.78 52.35 -26.78
CA ARG A 67 9.72 51.92 -27.71
C ARG A 67 10.27 51.03 -28.84
N GLN A 68 11.58 51.03 -29.06
CA GLN A 68 12.22 50.15 -30.02
C GLN A 68 12.65 48.87 -29.32
N THR A 69 11.83 47.83 -29.48
CA THR A 69 12.11 46.49 -28.99
C THR A 69 12.06 45.50 -30.13
N THR A 70 12.92 44.48 -30.08
CA THR A 70 12.87 43.34 -30.99
C THR A 70 12.87 42.07 -30.16
N ARG A 71 12.12 41.08 -30.62
CA ARG A 71 11.98 39.78 -29.95
C ARG A 71 12.54 38.69 -30.85
N VAL A 72 13.38 37.83 -30.29
CA VAL A 72 14.03 36.72 -31.00
C VAL A 72 13.81 35.42 -30.23
N PRO A 73 13.37 34.33 -30.89
CA PRO A 73 13.30 33.02 -30.25
C PRO A 73 14.69 32.40 -30.08
N VAL A 74 14.91 31.73 -28.96
CA VAL A 74 16.14 31.03 -28.60
C VAL A 74 15.77 29.60 -28.22
N PHE A 75 16.32 28.64 -28.96
CA PHE A 75 16.12 27.21 -28.74
C PHE A 75 17.29 26.65 -27.96
N ILE A 76 17.02 26.18 -26.74
CA ILE A 76 18.00 25.60 -25.84
C ILE A 76 17.78 24.08 -25.82
N LYS A 77 18.81 23.32 -26.23
CA LYS A 77 18.84 21.87 -26.12
C LYS A 77 19.53 21.47 -24.82
N VAL A 78 18.88 20.68 -23.99
CA VAL A 78 19.53 20.05 -22.83
C VAL A 78 20.29 18.82 -23.33
N LEU A 79 21.56 18.69 -22.94
CA LEU A 79 22.37 17.52 -23.27
C LEU A 79 22.21 16.48 -22.16
N ASP A 80 22.27 15.22 -22.56
CA ASP A 80 22.16 14.07 -21.69
C ASP A 80 23.40 13.92 -20.79
N VAL A 81 23.18 13.43 -19.58
CA VAL A 81 24.21 12.99 -18.63
C VAL A 81 23.75 11.65 -18.06
N ASN A 82 24.69 10.75 -17.76
CA ASN A 82 24.35 9.45 -17.19
C ASN A 82 24.03 9.59 -15.70
N ASP A 83 22.77 9.88 -15.38
CA ASP A 83 22.30 10.10 -14.01
C ASP A 83 21.14 9.16 -13.61
N ASN A 84 20.59 8.39 -14.55
CA ASN A 84 19.63 7.34 -14.25
C ASN A 84 20.34 5.98 -14.18
N ALA A 85 19.76 5.08 -13.39
CA ALA A 85 20.26 3.71 -13.28
C ALA A 85 19.33 2.79 -14.07
N PRO A 86 19.87 1.72 -14.70
CA PRO A 86 19.03 0.81 -15.46
C PRO A 86 18.14 0.00 -14.52
N GLU A 87 16.87 -0.15 -14.89
CA GLU A 87 15.86 -0.88 -14.12
C GLU A 87 15.23 -2.01 -14.94
N PHE A 88 14.48 -2.91 -14.29
CA PHE A 88 13.73 -3.90 -15.05
C PHE A 88 12.74 -3.24 -16.03
N ALA A 89 12.72 -3.74 -17.27
CA ALA A 89 11.80 -3.27 -18.30
C ALA A 89 10.31 -3.38 -17.90
N MET A 90 10.01 -4.31 -16.98
CA MET A 90 8.69 -4.49 -16.39
C MET A 90 8.82 -5.24 -15.04
N ILE A 91 7.73 -5.32 -14.29
CA ILE A 91 7.69 -6.17 -13.10
C ILE A 91 7.76 -7.64 -13.53
N TYR A 92 8.79 -8.34 -13.08
CA TYR A 92 8.93 -9.77 -13.32
C TYR A 92 8.42 -10.58 -12.13
N GLU A 93 7.41 -11.41 -12.39
CA GLU A 93 6.99 -12.50 -11.52
C GLU A 93 7.04 -13.81 -12.31
N THR A 94 7.54 -14.86 -11.68
CA THR A 94 7.64 -16.18 -12.31
C THR A 94 7.40 -17.29 -11.30
N PHE A 95 7.41 -18.53 -11.78
CA PHE A 95 7.30 -19.70 -10.93
C PHE A 95 8.40 -20.71 -11.19
N VAL A 96 8.65 -21.55 -10.20
CA VAL A 96 9.54 -22.70 -10.27
C VAL A 96 8.78 -23.94 -9.83
N CYS A 97 8.90 -25.01 -10.61
CA CYS A 97 8.26 -26.28 -10.29
C CYS A 97 9.00 -27.01 -9.16
N GLU A 98 8.29 -27.66 -8.25
CA GLU A 98 8.89 -28.46 -7.17
C GLU A 98 9.80 -29.58 -7.71
N ASN A 99 9.41 -30.18 -8.83
CA ASN A 99 10.13 -31.26 -9.52
C ASN A 99 11.16 -30.75 -10.57
N VAL A 100 11.48 -29.46 -10.55
CA VAL A 100 12.45 -28.87 -11.50
C VAL A 100 13.85 -29.48 -11.33
N LYS A 101 14.55 -29.63 -12.45
CA LYS A 101 15.95 -30.07 -12.48
C LYS A 101 16.91 -28.89 -12.28
N VAL A 102 18.16 -29.18 -11.96
CA VAL A 102 19.24 -28.19 -11.90
C VAL A 102 19.54 -27.68 -13.32
N GLY A 103 19.84 -26.39 -13.46
CA GLY A 103 20.17 -25.73 -14.72
C GLY A 103 18.97 -25.39 -15.59
N GLN A 104 17.75 -25.49 -15.07
CA GLN A 104 16.54 -25.16 -15.82
C GLN A 104 16.35 -23.65 -15.90
N LEU A 105 16.07 -23.13 -17.09
CA LEU A 105 15.64 -21.75 -17.31
C LEU A 105 14.24 -21.54 -16.72
N ILE A 106 14.09 -20.56 -15.82
CA ILE A 106 12.79 -20.20 -15.24
C ILE A 106 12.25 -18.87 -15.77
N GLN A 107 13.13 -17.90 -16.04
CA GLN A 107 12.74 -16.58 -16.52
C GLN A 107 13.88 -15.95 -17.31
N THR A 108 13.53 -15.19 -18.34
CA THR A 108 14.45 -14.23 -18.98
C THR A 108 13.97 -12.83 -18.61
N ILE A 109 14.88 -12.02 -18.08
CA ILE A 109 14.65 -10.64 -17.66
C ILE A 109 15.39 -9.70 -18.61
N SER A 110 14.93 -8.46 -18.73
CA SER A 110 15.57 -7.39 -19.49
C SER A 110 15.52 -6.08 -18.70
N ALA A 111 16.42 -5.16 -19.01
CA ALA A 111 16.50 -3.86 -18.38
C ALA A 111 16.33 -2.72 -19.39
N VAL A 112 15.95 -1.55 -18.88
CA VAL A 112 15.82 -0.29 -19.62
C VAL A 112 16.43 0.85 -18.80
N ASP A 113 16.91 1.87 -19.50
CA ASP A 113 17.41 3.11 -18.93
C ASP A 113 16.77 4.28 -19.69
N THR A 114 16.53 5.40 -19.02
CA THR A 114 15.93 6.60 -19.60
C THR A 114 16.96 7.53 -20.25
N ASP A 115 18.25 7.34 -19.97
CA ASP A 115 19.35 8.12 -20.52
C ASP A 115 19.51 7.92 -22.04
N GLU A 116 20.25 8.83 -22.71
CA GLU A 116 20.54 8.74 -24.14
C GLU A 116 21.93 8.14 -24.41
N PRO A 117 22.06 7.24 -25.40
CA PRO A 117 21.05 6.82 -26.35
C PRO A 117 20.16 5.66 -25.84
N LEU A 118 18.83 5.84 -25.90
CA LEU A 118 17.81 4.82 -25.53
C LEU A 118 18.08 3.40 -26.07
N VAL A 119 18.77 3.30 -27.23
CA VAL A 119 19.25 2.05 -27.79
C VAL A 119 20.78 2.12 -27.89
N GLY A 120 21.46 1.19 -27.24
CA GLY A 120 22.92 1.07 -27.31
C GLY A 120 23.61 0.97 -25.96
N HIS A 121 22.95 1.39 -24.87
CA HIS A 121 23.43 1.11 -23.52
C HIS A 121 23.59 -0.40 -23.33
N LYS A 122 24.66 -0.79 -22.65
CA LYS A 122 24.91 -2.19 -22.29
C LYS A 122 24.77 -2.34 -20.79
N PHE A 123 23.89 -3.24 -20.40
CA PHE A 123 23.63 -3.54 -18.99
C PHE A 123 24.31 -4.83 -18.59
N ALA A 124 24.87 -4.84 -17.39
CA ALA A 124 25.40 -6.03 -16.75
C ALA A 124 24.45 -6.48 -15.64
N PHE A 125 24.16 -7.78 -15.60
CA PHE A 125 23.25 -8.37 -14.62
C PHE A 125 24.00 -9.26 -13.64
N SER A 126 23.72 -9.08 -12.36
CA SER A 126 24.26 -9.92 -11.29
C SER A 126 23.26 -10.13 -10.16
N LEU A 127 23.50 -11.11 -9.30
CA LEU A 127 22.75 -11.24 -8.05
C LEU A 127 23.46 -10.41 -6.97
N SER A 128 22.71 -9.70 -6.14
CA SER A 128 23.30 -8.87 -5.07
C SER A 128 24.15 -9.69 -4.09
N ALA A 129 23.82 -10.97 -3.93
CA ALA A 129 24.59 -11.94 -3.17
C ALA A 129 24.52 -13.32 -3.81
N PRO A 130 25.52 -14.19 -3.58
CA PRO A 130 25.47 -15.58 -4.01
C PRO A 130 24.22 -16.29 -3.49
N ASN A 131 23.36 -16.76 -4.39
CA ASN A 131 22.16 -17.49 -4.03
C ASN A 131 22.41 -19.01 -4.13
N PRO A 132 21.95 -19.83 -3.14
CA PRO A 132 22.11 -21.28 -3.21
C PRO A 132 21.11 -21.95 -4.16
N ASN A 133 19.99 -21.29 -4.45
CA ASN A 133 18.86 -21.88 -5.16
C ASN A 133 18.81 -21.49 -6.64
N PHE A 134 19.29 -20.29 -6.98
CA PHE A 134 19.24 -19.72 -8.32
C PHE A 134 20.59 -19.16 -8.74
N THR A 135 20.79 -19.06 -10.06
CA THR A 135 21.93 -18.39 -10.67
C THR A 135 21.43 -17.51 -11.81
N ILE A 136 22.18 -16.46 -12.10
CA ILE A 136 21.93 -15.58 -13.24
C ILE A 136 23.01 -15.82 -14.30
N PHE A 137 22.62 -15.75 -15.56
CA PHE A 137 23.51 -15.77 -16.71
C PHE A 137 23.19 -14.56 -17.58
N ASP A 138 24.15 -13.65 -17.71
CA ASP A 138 24.05 -12.50 -18.60
C ASP A 138 24.19 -12.95 -20.06
N ASN A 139 23.26 -12.56 -20.92
CA ASN A 139 23.31 -12.91 -22.34
C ASN A 139 24.08 -11.89 -23.19
N GLU A 140 24.55 -10.78 -22.59
CA GLU A 140 25.26 -9.69 -23.26
C GLU A 140 24.42 -8.94 -24.33
N ASP A 141 23.09 -9.11 -24.29
CA ASP A 141 22.11 -8.48 -25.19
C ASP A 141 21.06 -7.65 -24.42
N ASN A 142 21.44 -7.14 -23.24
CA ASN A 142 20.56 -6.49 -22.26
C ASN A 142 19.46 -7.40 -21.70
N THR A 143 19.62 -8.71 -21.86
CA THR A 143 18.80 -9.72 -21.19
C THR A 143 19.65 -10.64 -20.32
N ALA A 144 19.03 -11.19 -19.28
CA ALA A 144 19.65 -12.20 -18.44
C ALA A 144 18.71 -13.36 -18.19
N ARG A 145 19.27 -14.56 -18.14
CA ARG A 145 18.58 -15.81 -17.86
C ARG A 145 18.73 -16.17 -16.40
N ILE A 146 17.61 -16.40 -15.74
CA ILE A 146 17.57 -16.93 -14.38
C ILE A 146 17.38 -18.44 -14.44
N LEU A 147 18.33 -19.15 -13.85
CA LEU A 147 18.44 -20.60 -13.90
C LEU A 147 18.39 -21.19 -12.48
N THR A 148 17.86 -22.40 -12.35
CA THR A 148 17.89 -23.14 -11.08
C THR A 148 19.29 -23.65 -10.79
N LYS A 149 19.83 -23.37 -9.60
CA LYS A 149 21.11 -23.90 -9.12
C LYS A 149 20.95 -25.21 -8.35
N ARG A 150 19.75 -25.44 -7.80
CA ARG A 150 19.34 -26.69 -7.15
C ARG A 150 18.03 -27.19 -7.71
N GLY A 151 17.70 -28.45 -7.41
CA GLY A 151 16.35 -28.99 -7.54
C GLY A 151 15.68 -29.18 -6.18
N GLY A 152 14.52 -29.84 -6.20
CA GLY A 152 13.80 -30.25 -4.99
C GLY A 152 13.27 -29.07 -4.19
N PHE A 153 12.62 -28.13 -4.87
CA PHE A 153 11.89 -27.06 -4.20
C PHE A 153 10.65 -27.64 -3.52
N SER A 154 10.27 -27.08 -2.37
CA SER A 154 9.08 -27.52 -1.63
C SER A 154 8.25 -26.31 -1.24
N ARG A 155 7.04 -26.21 -1.80
CA ARG A 155 6.11 -25.12 -1.50
C ARG A 155 5.73 -25.08 -0.02
N ARG A 156 5.83 -26.22 0.68
CA ARG A 156 5.53 -26.36 2.12
C ARG A 156 6.61 -25.75 3.00
N GLN A 157 7.86 -25.69 2.51
CA GLN A 157 8.97 -25.06 3.22
C GLN A 157 9.04 -23.58 2.90
N LEU A 158 8.98 -23.25 1.61
CA LEU A 158 8.98 -21.86 1.14
C LEU A 158 8.18 -21.76 -0.16
N SER A 159 7.15 -20.94 -0.17
CA SER A 159 6.25 -20.74 -1.31
C SER A 159 6.72 -19.66 -2.28
N SER A 160 7.60 -18.76 -1.86
CA SER A 160 8.11 -17.66 -2.69
C SER A 160 9.56 -17.32 -2.35
N TYR A 161 10.38 -17.09 -3.38
CA TYR A 161 11.71 -16.53 -3.28
C TYR A 161 11.73 -15.12 -3.85
N LEU A 162 12.39 -14.21 -3.14
CA LEU A 162 12.69 -12.86 -3.60
C LEU A 162 14.16 -12.83 -4.02
N LEU A 163 14.40 -12.60 -5.31
CA LEU A 163 15.74 -12.57 -5.89
C LEU A 163 16.13 -11.13 -6.19
N PRO A 164 16.97 -10.48 -5.37
CA PRO A 164 17.53 -9.18 -5.69
C PRO A 164 18.57 -9.30 -6.81
N VAL A 165 18.23 -8.74 -7.97
CA VAL A 165 19.08 -8.66 -9.15
C VAL A 165 19.63 -7.23 -9.23
N VAL A 166 20.96 -7.12 -9.26
CA VAL A 166 21.65 -5.86 -9.49
C VAL A 166 21.86 -5.70 -10.98
N ILE A 167 21.48 -4.54 -11.50
CA ILE A 167 21.63 -4.15 -12.89
C ILE A 167 22.54 -2.92 -12.88
N SER A 168 23.60 -2.94 -13.65
CA SER A 168 24.50 -1.78 -13.79
C SER A 168 24.66 -1.42 -15.25
N ASP A 169 24.77 -0.13 -15.54
CA ASP A 169 25.17 0.34 -16.86
C ASP A 169 26.67 0.13 -17.10
N SER A 170 27.15 0.61 -18.25
CA SER A 170 28.57 0.64 -18.61
C SER A 170 29.09 2.07 -18.82
N ASP A 171 28.32 3.07 -18.42
CA ASP A 171 28.55 4.48 -18.71
C ASP A 171 29.23 5.19 -17.52
N PHE A 172 29.64 6.45 -17.67
CA PHE A 172 30.32 7.19 -16.59
C PHE A 172 29.51 8.42 -16.15
N PRO A 173 29.25 8.59 -14.84
CA PRO A 173 29.54 7.64 -13.75
C PRO A 173 28.71 6.35 -13.88
N ILE A 174 29.25 5.21 -13.45
CA ILE A 174 28.50 3.94 -13.52
C ILE A 174 27.33 4.01 -12.54
N GLN A 175 26.11 3.82 -13.04
CA GLN A 175 24.91 3.75 -12.22
C GLN A 175 24.45 2.29 -12.09
N SER A 176 23.82 1.98 -10.95
CA SER A 176 23.29 0.64 -10.69
C SER A 176 22.03 0.67 -9.84
N SER A 177 21.08 -0.20 -10.16
CA SER A 177 19.85 -0.41 -9.40
C SER A 177 19.76 -1.85 -8.91
N THR A 178 18.96 -2.09 -7.88
CA THR A 178 18.63 -3.45 -7.41
C THR A 178 17.14 -3.67 -7.54
N SER A 179 16.75 -4.51 -8.51
CA SER A 179 15.36 -4.90 -8.74
C SER A 179 15.09 -6.30 -8.19
N THR A 180 13.91 -6.54 -7.61
CA THR A 180 13.57 -7.82 -6.99
C THR A 180 12.67 -8.66 -7.91
N LEU A 181 13.14 -9.86 -8.28
CA LEU A 181 12.36 -10.86 -9.01
C LEU A 181 11.65 -11.80 -8.02
N THR A 182 10.33 -11.93 -8.15
CA THR A 182 9.53 -12.86 -7.34
C THR A 182 9.39 -14.20 -8.04
N VAL A 183 9.85 -15.28 -7.39
CA VAL A 183 9.76 -16.67 -7.89
C VAL A 183 8.86 -17.49 -6.96
N ARG A 184 7.68 -17.88 -7.42
CA ARG A 184 6.74 -18.72 -6.66
C ARG A 184 7.01 -20.20 -6.87
N VAL A 185 6.88 -21.02 -5.82
CA VAL A 185 7.06 -22.47 -5.91
C VAL A 185 5.71 -23.13 -6.18
N CYS A 186 5.62 -23.89 -7.27
CA CYS A 186 4.37 -24.54 -7.69
C CYS A 186 4.53 -26.05 -7.93
N ALA A 187 3.47 -26.82 -7.69
CA ALA A 187 3.35 -28.17 -8.22
C ALA A 187 3.16 -28.10 -9.73
N CYS A 188 3.92 -28.91 -10.46
CA CYS A 188 3.80 -29.05 -11.89
C CYS A 188 3.67 -30.53 -12.29
N ASP A 189 3.09 -30.77 -13.46
CA ASP A 189 3.05 -32.10 -14.05
C ASP A 189 4.43 -32.53 -14.61
N SER A 190 4.49 -33.69 -15.26
CA SER A 190 5.70 -34.21 -15.91
C SER A 190 6.11 -33.43 -17.17
N ARG A 191 5.22 -32.61 -17.73
CA ARG A 191 5.45 -31.76 -18.90
C ARG A 191 5.88 -30.33 -18.49
N GLY A 192 5.89 -30.02 -17.20
CA GLY A 192 6.22 -28.69 -16.67
C GLY A 192 5.05 -27.71 -16.65
N THR A 193 3.82 -28.18 -16.84
CA THR A 193 2.62 -27.33 -16.71
C THR A 193 2.24 -27.19 -15.25
N VAL A 194 1.88 -25.98 -14.84
CA VAL A 194 1.54 -25.65 -13.45
C VAL A 194 0.18 -26.24 -13.09
N GLN A 195 0.13 -26.96 -11.97
CA GLN A 195 -1.10 -27.50 -11.41
C GLN A 195 -1.59 -26.65 -10.23
N SER A 196 -0.72 -26.30 -9.29
CA SER A 196 -1.09 -25.51 -8.11
C SER A 196 0.10 -24.79 -7.49
N CYS A 197 -0.06 -23.49 -7.23
CA CYS A 197 0.92 -22.66 -6.53
C CYS A 197 0.50 -22.35 -5.08
N ASN A 198 -0.69 -22.77 -4.66
CA ASN A 198 -1.20 -22.48 -3.32
C ASN A 198 -0.63 -23.51 -2.34
N ALA A 199 -0.12 -23.04 -1.20
CA ALA A 199 0.35 -23.91 -0.12
C ALA A 199 -0.79 -24.73 0.52
N GLU A 200 -2.03 -24.26 0.40
CA GLU A 200 -3.19 -24.74 1.16
C GLU A 200 -4.02 -25.85 0.48
N ALA A 201 -3.64 -26.36 -0.69
CA ALA A 201 -4.44 -27.38 -1.38
C ALA A 201 -4.23 -28.84 -0.86
N TYR A 202 -3.44 -29.03 0.21
CA TYR A 202 -3.27 -30.32 0.89
C TYR A 202 -3.37 -30.21 2.41
N MET A 203 -4.22 -29.30 2.92
CA MET A 203 -4.86 -29.66 4.18
C MET A 203 -5.68 -30.91 3.87
N LEU A 204 -5.16 -32.06 4.32
CA LEU A 204 -5.93 -33.28 4.42
C LEU A 204 -7.32 -32.87 4.88
N SER A 205 -8.33 -33.35 4.14
CA SER A 205 -9.70 -33.46 4.61
C SER A 205 -9.74 -33.36 6.13
N ALA A 206 -10.45 -32.37 6.67
CA ALA A 206 -10.88 -32.37 8.06
C ALA A 206 -11.81 -33.57 8.28
N GLY A 207 -11.28 -34.78 8.13
CA GLY A 207 -11.84 -36.00 8.65
C GLY A 207 -11.48 -35.94 10.11
N LEU A 208 -12.42 -35.44 10.90
CA LEU A 208 -12.54 -35.78 12.31
C LEU A 208 -12.17 -37.26 12.41
N SER A 209 -11.01 -37.56 13.03
CA SER A 209 -10.45 -38.91 13.09
C SER A 209 -11.58 -39.88 13.42
N THR A 210 -11.66 -41.04 12.75
CA THR A 210 -12.69 -42.05 13.04
C THR A 210 -12.74 -42.37 14.54
N GLY A 211 -11.61 -42.24 15.25
CA GLY A 211 -11.57 -42.32 16.72
C GLY A 211 -12.33 -41.21 17.46
N ALA A 212 -12.31 -39.97 16.97
CA ALA A 212 -13.07 -38.85 17.54
C ALA A 212 -14.58 -39.03 17.32
N LEU A 213 -15.00 -39.55 16.16
CA LEU A 213 -16.41 -39.87 15.92
C LEU A 213 -16.91 -40.99 16.84
N VAL A 214 -16.10 -42.04 17.05
CA VAL A 214 -16.43 -43.14 17.98
C VAL A 214 -16.48 -42.63 19.43
N ALA A 215 -15.55 -41.76 19.82
CA ALA A 215 -15.56 -41.16 21.16
C ALA A 215 -16.80 -40.30 21.42
N ILE A 216 -17.21 -39.48 20.45
CA ILE A 216 -18.44 -38.67 20.54
C ILE A 216 -19.66 -39.58 20.65
N LEU A 217 -19.75 -40.64 19.84
CA LEU A 217 -20.86 -41.59 19.89
C LEU A 217 -20.95 -42.31 21.24
N LEU A 218 -19.82 -42.73 21.80
CA LEU A 218 -19.75 -43.35 23.13
C LEU A 218 -20.18 -42.37 24.23
N CYS A 219 -19.74 -41.11 24.18
CA CYS A 219 -20.17 -40.09 25.13
C CYS A 219 -21.68 -39.86 25.09
N VAL A 220 -22.28 -39.81 23.90
CA VAL A 220 -23.74 -39.66 23.75
C VAL A 220 -24.49 -40.88 24.31
N ILE A 221 -24.02 -42.10 24.07
CA ILE A 221 -24.63 -43.32 24.60
C ILE A 221 -24.55 -43.33 26.14
N ILE A 222 -23.40 -42.96 26.72
CA ILE A 222 -23.23 -42.88 28.18
C ILE A 222 -24.18 -41.85 28.78
N LEU A 223 -24.32 -40.67 28.17
CA LEU A 223 -25.26 -39.65 28.63
C LEU A 223 -26.71 -40.14 28.58
N LEU A 224 -27.12 -40.83 27.51
CA LEU A 224 -28.47 -41.42 27.42
C LEU A 224 -28.70 -42.49 28.49
N MET A 225 -27.70 -43.33 28.77
CA MET A 225 -27.79 -44.33 29.84
C MET A 225 -27.93 -43.67 31.22
N ILE A 226 -27.20 -42.58 31.49
CA ILE A 226 -27.33 -41.81 32.73
C ILE A 226 -28.73 -41.19 32.84
N VAL A 227 -29.27 -40.63 31.76
CA VAL A 227 -30.63 -40.05 31.75
C VAL A 227 -31.69 -41.12 32.00
N VAL A 228 -31.57 -42.30 31.38
CA VAL A 228 -32.49 -43.43 31.61
C VAL A 228 -32.39 -43.95 33.05
N LEU A 229 -31.17 -44.11 33.57
CA LEU A 229 -30.94 -44.51 34.97
C LEU A 229 -31.56 -43.50 35.94
N PHE A 230 -31.35 -42.20 35.70
CA PHE A 230 -31.94 -41.14 36.51
C PHE A 230 -33.47 -41.14 36.44
N ALA A 231 -34.05 -41.36 35.26
CA ALA A 231 -35.49 -41.50 35.09
C ALA A 231 -36.04 -42.75 35.83
N ALA A 232 -35.31 -43.87 35.80
CA ALA A 232 -35.67 -45.10 36.53
C ALA A 232 -35.60 -44.91 38.05
N LEU A 233 -34.54 -44.27 38.56
CA LEU A 233 -34.38 -43.94 39.97
C LEU A 233 -35.47 -42.96 40.45
N ARG A 234 -35.83 -41.97 39.63
CA ARG A 234 -36.98 -41.09 39.93
C ARG A 234 -38.32 -41.83 39.93
N ARG A 235 -38.48 -42.88 39.12
CA ARG A 235 -39.67 -43.75 39.15
C ARG A 235 -39.70 -44.64 40.39
N GLN A 236 -38.54 -45.09 40.90
CA GLN A 236 -38.44 -45.85 42.14
C GLN A 236 -38.71 -44.99 43.39
N LYS A 237 -38.20 -43.75 43.44
CA LYS A 237 -38.48 -42.82 44.57
C LYS A 237 -39.97 -42.44 44.73
N LYS A 238 -40.81 -42.67 43.71
CA LYS A 238 -42.26 -42.45 43.80
C LYS A 238 -43.03 -43.62 44.41
N LYS A 239 -42.38 -44.72 44.83
CA LYS A 239 -43.05 -45.96 45.26
C LYS A 239 -42.91 -46.34 46.75
N GLU A 240 -42.41 -45.47 47.62
CA GLU A 240 -42.42 -45.76 49.06
C GLU A 240 -43.20 -44.67 49.84
N PRO A 241 -44.24 -45.04 50.62
CA PRO A 241 -45.01 -44.10 51.43
C PRO A 241 -44.31 -43.78 52.75
N LEU A 242 -44.58 -42.56 53.23
CA LEU A 242 -44.16 -42.01 54.51
C LEU A 242 -44.52 -42.91 55.71
N ILE A 243 -43.52 -43.23 56.54
CA ILE A 243 -43.73 -43.48 57.98
C ILE A 243 -42.84 -42.53 58.75
N ILE A 244 -43.50 -41.56 59.39
CA ILE A 244 -42.96 -40.70 60.42
C ILE A 244 -42.88 -41.53 61.71
N SER A 245 -41.69 -41.60 62.30
CA SER A 245 -41.55 -41.74 63.76
C SER A 245 -40.49 -40.74 64.24
N LYS A 246 -40.98 -39.79 65.01
CA LYS A 246 -40.29 -38.90 65.95
C LYS A 246 -39.46 -39.81 66.90
N GLU A 247 -38.17 -39.57 67.14
CA GLU A 247 -37.55 -38.69 68.14
C GLU A 247 -36.02 -38.85 67.95
N ASP A 248 -35.24 -37.78 67.80
CA ASP A 248 -34.19 -37.42 68.76
C ASP A 248 -33.41 -36.16 68.33
N VAL A 249 -33.26 -35.27 69.30
CA VAL A 249 -32.58 -33.98 69.23
C VAL A 249 -31.10 -34.21 69.53
N ARG A 250 -30.18 -33.54 68.82
CA ARG A 250 -29.08 -32.72 69.38
C ARG A 250 -28.09 -32.24 68.32
N ASP A 251 -27.98 -30.91 68.25
CA ASP A 251 -26.93 -30.14 67.61
C ASP A 251 -25.52 -30.53 68.08
N ASN A 252 -24.55 -30.42 67.18
CA ASN A 252 -23.16 -30.11 67.51
C ASN A 252 -22.63 -29.13 66.45
N VAL A 253 -22.71 -27.83 66.77
CA VAL A 253 -21.90 -26.78 66.16
C VAL A 253 -20.53 -26.82 66.83
N VAL A 254 -19.47 -26.91 66.03
CA VAL A 254 -18.11 -26.49 66.44
C VAL A 254 -17.52 -25.65 65.31
N SER A 255 -17.19 -24.41 65.64
CA SER A 255 -16.43 -23.44 64.86
C SER A 255 -15.20 -23.07 65.66
N TYR A 256 -14.03 -22.97 65.03
CA TYR A 256 -12.89 -22.05 65.27
C TYR A 256 -11.94 -22.26 64.06
N ASN A 257 -11.72 -21.25 63.21
CA ASN A 257 -10.82 -20.09 63.31
C ASN A 257 -9.33 -20.42 63.08
N ASP A 258 -8.68 -19.44 62.44
CA ASP A 258 -7.26 -19.09 62.47
C ASP A 258 -6.31 -19.65 61.38
N GLU A 259 -5.93 -18.71 60.51
CA GLU A 259 -4.53 -18.24 60.32
C GLU A 259 -3.70 -18.76 59.12
N GLY A 260 -3.18 -17.79 58.33
CA GLY A 260 -2.16 -17.92 57.27
C GLY A 260 -2.74 -18.02 55.85
N GLY A 261 -2.64 -17.04 54.93
CA GLY A 261 -1.42 -16.30 54.51
C GLY A 261 -0.48 -17.28 53.78
N GLY A 262 -0.28 -17.29 52.46
CA GLY A 262 -0.22 -16.24 51.45
C GLY A 262 0.82 -16.68 50.40
N GLU A 263 0.49 -16.47 49.12
CA GLU A 263 1.37 -16.35 47.93
C GLU A 263 2.16 -17.61 47.49
N GLU A 264 2.16 -18.02 46.22
CA GLU A 264 2.82 -17.32 45.09
C GLU A 264 2.15 -17.57 43.72
N ASP A 265 2.31 -16.54 42.87
CA ASP A 265 2.30 -16.54 41.39
C ASP A 265 0.98 -16.44 40.61
N THR A 266 0.27 -15.33 40.83
CA THR A 266 -0.40 -14.61 39.74
C THR A 266 0.31 -13.27 39.47
N GLN A 267 1.35 -13.31 38.65
CA GLN A 267 1.85 -12.15 37.90
C GLN A 267 1.60 -12.45 36.41
N ALA A 268 1.13 -11.55 35.56
CA ALA A 268 1.38 -10.13 35.51
C ALA A 268 0.23 -9.41 34.81
N PHE A 269 -0.17 -8.24 35.31
CA PHE A 269 -0.23 -6.98 34.54
C PHE A 269 -0.44 -5.86 35.59
N ASP A 270 0.66 -5.18 35.91
CA ASP A 270 0.70 -4.06 36.83
C ASP A 270 0.16 -2.79 36.15
N ILE A 271 -0.99 -2.29 36.63
CA ILE A 271 -1.64 -1.06 36.15
C ILE A 271 -1.16 0.17 36.97
N GLY A 272 -0.13 0.00 37.81
CA GLY A 272 0.46 1.06 38.64
C GLY A 272 1.10 2.22 37.86
N THR A 273 1.39 2.09 36.56
CA THR A 273 2.00 3.17 35.77
C THR A 273 1.03 4.28 35.36
N LEU A 274 -0.27 4.17 35.67
CA LEU A 274 -1.27 5.19 35.32
C LEU A 274 -1.65 6.15 36.45
N ARG A 275 -0.89 6.20 37.56
CA ARG A 275 -1.30 6.99 38.74
C ARG A 275 -0.32 7.99 39.32
N ASN A 276 0.80 8.29 38.65
CA ASN A 276 1.63 9.44 39.04
C ASN A 276 2.34 10.05 37.82
N PRO A 277 2.02 11.29 37.40
CA PRO A 277 2.60 11.92 36.24
C PRO A 277 3.80 12.79 36.63
N GLU A 278 4.76 12.28 37.39
CA GLU A 278 6.01 13.02 37.60
C GLU A 278 7.19 12.06 37.64
N VAL A 279 8.24 12.44 36.90
CA VAL A 279 9.52 11.75 36.68
C VAL A 279 9.52 10.75 35.51
N MET A 280 9.59 11.28 34.29
CA MET A 280 10.38 10.65 33.23
C MET A 280 11.40 11.63 32.66
N ASP A 281 12.63 11.19 32.87
CA ASP A 281 13.93 11.71 32.50
C ASP A 281 14.03 12.12 31.02
N GLY A 282 14.53 13.33 30.79
CA GLY A 282 14.76 13.88 29.46
C GLY A 282 16.03 13.30 28.86
N ASN A 283 15.93 12.15 28.20
CA ASN A 283 16.75 11.74 27.04
C ASN A 283 16.59 10.23 26.77
N LYS A 284 15.56 9.86 26.01
CA LYS A 284 15.57 8.67 25.14
C LYS A 284 14.46 8.77 24.11
N HIS A 285 14.82 9.19 22.89
CA HIS A 285 13.95 9.11 21.72
C HIS A 285 13.74 7.63 21.34
N ARG A 286 12.49 7.13 21.42
CA ARG A 286 12.06 6.00 20.56
C ARG A 286 11.95 6.53 19.13
N ARG A 287 12.55 5.86 18.16
CA ARG A 287 12.64 6.28 16.75
C ARG A 287 11.70 5.48 15.86
N ASP A 288 10.47 5.27 16.31
CA ASP A 288 9.55 4.34 15.67
C ASP A 288 8.13 4.92 15.53
N ILE A 289 7.99 6.24 15.72
CA ILE A 289 6.75 6.96 15.50
C ILE A 289 7.13 8.27 14.81
N ILE A 290 6.83 8.37 13.52
CA ILE A 290 6.75 9.66 12.84
C ILE A 290 5.57 10.39 13.49
N PRO A 291 5.77 11.59 14.06
CA PRO A 291 4.65 12.36 14.57
C PRO A 291 3.75 12.72 13.40
N GLU A 292 2.50 12.25 13.44
CA GLU A 292 1.39 12.81 12.69
C GLU A 292 1.26 14.28 13.11
N MET A 293 2.02 15.15 12.43
CA MET A 293 1.95 16.57 12.65
C MET A 293 0.67 17.10 12.00
N LEU A 294 -0.28 17.43 12.86
CA LEU A 294 -1.00 18.70 12.81
C LEU A 294 -1.81 18.95 11.54
N PHE A 295 -2.82 18.12 11.28
CA PHE A 295 -4.03 18.64 10.65
C PHE A 295 -4.95 19.20 11.74
N PRO A 296 -5.42 20.46 11.65
CA PRO A 296 -6.35 21.00 12.62
C PRO A 296 -7.64 20.17 12.59
N PHE A 297 -7.97 19.52 13.71
CA PHE A 297 -9.21 18.76 13.88
C PHE A 297 -10.42 19.65 13.58
N ARG A 298 -11.11 19.38 12.47
CA ARG A 298 -12.40 20.01 12.18
C ARG A 298 -13.54 19.17 12.78
N ARG A 299 -14.44 19.82 13.51
CA ARG A 299 -15.80 19.31 13.72
C ARG A 299 -16.56 19.48 12.40
N ALA A 300 -17.08 18.38 11.83
CA ALA A 300 -17.99 18.50 10.71
C ALA A 300 -19.31 19.13 11.16
N SER A 301 -20.01 19.76 10.23
CA SER A 301 -21.35 20.30 10.43
C SER A 301 -22.33 19.18 10.76
N PRO A 302 -23.26 19.37 11.72
CA PRO A 302 -24.25 18.35 12.07
C PRO A 302 -25.12 18.04 10.86
N ILE A 303 -25.15 16.77 10.47
CA ILE A 303 -25.95 16.24 9.37
C ILE A 303 -27.44 16.34 9.77
N LYS A 304 -28.30 16.73 8.84
CA LYS A 304 -29.76 16.74 9.04
C LYS A 304 -30.25 15.30 9.25
N ASP A 305 -30.96 15.08 10.36
CA ASP A 305 -31.64 13.81 10.65
C ASP A 305 -32.55 13.40 9.48
N ASN A 306 -32.35 12.16 9.01
CA ASN A 306 -33.07 11.43 7.95
C ASN A 306 -32.59 11.67 6.51
N THR A 307 -31.43 11.10 6.16
CA THR A 307 -31.05 10.86 4.76
C THR A 307 -30.66 9.41 4.54
N ASP A 308 -31.11 8.86 3.41
CA ASP A 308 -30.74 7.55 2.88
C ASP A 308 -29.20 7.38 2.83
N VAL A 309 -28.72 6.14 2.98
CA VAL A 309 -27.29 5.79 3.07
C VAL A 309 -26.53 6.29 1.83
N ARG A 310 -27.20 6.27 0.66
CA ARG A 310 -26.65 6.79 -0.59
C ARG A 310 -26.30 8.28 -0.50
N ASP A 311 -27.21 9.09 0.01
CA ASP A 311 -27.04 10.54 0.11
C ASP A 311 -25.99 10.90 1.13
N PHE A 312 -25.91 10.14 2.22
CA PHE A 312 -24.84 10.27 3.22
C PHE A 312 -23.46 10.05 2.59
N ILE A 313 -23.28 8.96 1.84
CA ILE A 313 -21.97 8.64 1.23
C ILE A 313 -21.60 9.67 0.15
N ASN A 314 -22.54 10.04 -0.72
CA ASN A 314 -22.28 11.04 -1.77
C ASN A 314 -21.95 12.42 -1.20
N GLY A 315 -22.63 12.83 -0.11
CA GLY A 315 -22.33 14.07 0.58
C GLY A 315 -20.90 14.09 1.14
N ARG A 316 -20.48 13.00 1.79
CA ARG A 316 -19.12 12.89 2.34
C ARG A 316 -18.03 12.78 1.30
N LEU A 317 -18.30 12.08 0.19
CA LEU A 317 -17.40 12.04 -0.95
C LEU A 317 -17.17 13.46 -1.47
N GLN A 318 -18.24 14.22 -1.69
CA GLN A 318 -18.15 15.59 -2.16
C GLN A 318 -17.42 16.52 -1.17
N GLU A 319 -17.62 16.37 0.14
CA GLU A 319 -16.90 17.14 1.15
C GLU A 319 -15.38 16.87 1.11
N ASN A 320 -14.98 15.61 0.93
CA ASN A 320 -13.57 15.24 0.83
C ASN A 320 -12.95 15.66 -0.50
N ASP A 321 -13.66 15.53 -1.62
CA ASP A 321 -13.19 15.93 -2.96
C ASP A 321 -12.98 17.45 -3.06
N LEU A 322 -13.75 18.22 -2.29
CA LEU A 322 -13.66 19.68 -2.23
C LEU A 322 -12.66 20.17 -1.18
N ASP A 323 -12.00 19.29 -0.43
CA ASP A 323 -11.02 19.69 0.60
C ASP A 323 -9.70 20.14 -0.06
N PRO A 324 -9.34 21.44 0.03
CA PRO A 324 -8.09 21.94 -0.54
C PRO A 324 -6.84 21.45 0.21
N THR A 325 -7.01 20.77 1.34
CA THR A 325 -5.93 20.16 2.13
C THR A 325 -5.81 18.65 1.93
N ALA A 326 -6.67 18.05 1.10
CA ALA A 326 -6.57 16.64 0.76
C ALA A 326 -5.25 16.35 0.03
N PRO A 327 -4.60 15.21 0.32
CA PRO A 327 -3.42 14.78 -0.42
C PRO A 327 -3.78 14.55 -1.91
N PRO A 328 -2.81 14.67 -2.84
CA PRO A 328 -3.04 14.51 -4.28
C PRO A 328 -3.34 13.06 -4.72
N TYR A 329 -3.55 12.17 -3.76
CA TYR A 329 -3.82 10.75 -3.95
C TYR A 329 -5.01 10.33 -3.10
N ASP A 330 -5.75 9.32 -3.56
CA ASP A 330 -6.90 8.79 -2.84
C ASP A 330 -6.50 8.31 -1.44
N SER A 331 -7.18 8.82 -0.41
CA SER A 331 -6.93 8.48 1.00
C SER A 331 -8.17 7.84 1.62
N LEU A 332 -7.96 6.87 2.51
CA LEU A 332 -9.05 6.16 3.18
C LEU A 332 -9.56 6.98 4.36
N ALA A 333 -10.84 7.39 4.30
CA ALA A 333 -11.53 7.95 5.45
C ALA A 333 -11.92 6.83 6.42
N THR A 334 -11.49 6.92 7.68
CA THR A 334 -11.80 5.91 8.71
C THR A 334 -13.00 6.36 9.53
N TYR A 335 -14.06 5.54 9.55
CA TYR A 335 -15.23 5.73 10.41
C TYR A 335 -15.20 4.70 11.55
N ALA A 336 -15.55 5.09 12.78
CA ALA A 336 -15.54 4.20 13.93
C ALA A 336 -16.96 3.91 14.44
N TYR A 337 -17.17 2.71 14.99
CA TYR A 337 -18.40 2.31 15.67
C TYR A 337 -18.46 2.98 17.06
N GLU A 338 -19.59 3.63 17.40
CA GLU A 338 -19.61 4.63 18.47
C GLU A 338 -19.80 4.07 19.89
N GLY A 339 -19.16 4.76 20.84
CA GLY A 339 -19.51 4.85 22.25
C GLY A 339 -19.30 6.31 22.72
N ASN A 340 -19.96 6.73 23.80
CA ASN A 340 -19.99 8.13 24.26
C ASN A 340 -18.57 8.70 24.49
N GLY A 341 -18.14 9.63 23.62
CA GLY A 341 -16.77 10.21 23.63
C GLY A 341 -15.89 9.84 22.43
N SER A 342 -16.41 9.13 21.42
CA SER A 342 -15.68 8.87 20.17
C SER A 342 -15.39 10.17 19.39
N LEU A 343 -14.15 10.31 18.92
CA LEU A 343 -13.69 11.40 18.04
C LEU A 343 -14.01 11.15 16.55
N ALA A 344 -14.44 9.94 16.19
CA ALA A 344 -14.87 9.58 14.85
C ALA A 344 -16.39 9.38 14.84
N GLU A 345 -17.04 10.02 13.85
CA GLU A 345 -18.49 10.13 13.72
C GLU A 345 -19.21 8.79 13.51
N SER A 346 -20.39 8.71 14.11
CA SER A 346 -21.26 7.53 14.18
C SER A 346 -21.93 7.21 12.84
N LEU A 347 -21.89 5.94 12.43
CA LEU A 347 -22.83 5.40 11.44
C LEU A 347 -24.17 5.00 12.09
N SER A 348 -24.25 5.04 13.41
CA SER A 348 -25.40 4.54 14.18
C SER A 348 -26.61 5.48 14.16
N SER A 349 -26.49 6.69 13.60
CA SER A 349 -27.63 7.60 13.36
C SER A 349 -28.34 7.36 12.03
N LEU A 350 -27.83 6.45 11.19
CA LEU A 350 -28.48 6.06 9.93
C LEU A 350 -29.66 5.10 10.12
N GLU A 351 -29.98 4.71 11.35
CA GLU A 351 -31.09 3.83 11.66
C GLU A 351 -32.28 4.62 12.22
N SER A 352 -33.25 4.94 11.35
CA SER A 352 -34.70 4.76 11.61
C SER A 352 -35.59 5.65 10.73
N ALA A 353 -35.91 5.18 9.52
CA ALA A 353 -37.17 5.56 8.88
C ALA A 353 -37.81 4.34 8.21
N ALA A 354 -38.73 3.73 8.96
CA ALA A 354 -39.86 2.89 8.56
C ALA A 354 -39.62 1.78 7.51
N THR A 355 -39.60 0.54 8.01
CA THR A 355 -39.75 -0.75 7.30
C THR A 355 -38.57 -1.17 6.42
N ASP A 356 -38.08 -2.39 6.67
CA ASP A 356 -37.05 -3.15 5.94
C ASP A 356 -37.29 -3.33 4.42
N ALA A 357 -38.30 -2.65 3.85
CA ALA A 357 -38.79 -2.85 2.49
C ALA A 357 -38.40 -1.74 1.49
N ASP A 358 -37.92 -0.57 1.94
CA ASP A 358 -37.77 0.61 1.06
C ASP A 358 -36.34 1.20 0.99
N GLN A 359 -35.29 0.44 1.35
CA GLN A 359 -33.91 0.87 1.03
C GLN A 359 -33.51 0.39 -0.38
N ASP A 360 -33.39 1.34 -1.31
CA ASP A 360 -33.03 1.09 -2.71
C ASP A 360 -31.50 1.00 -2.86
N TYR A 361 -30.98 -0.23 -3.03
CA TYR A 361 -29.56 -0.51 -3.21
C TYR A 361 -29.11 -0.57 -4.69
N ASP A 362 -29.96 -0.19 -5.65
CA ASP A 362 -29.65 -0.28 -7.09
C ASP A 362 -28.39 0.52 -7.47
N TYR A 363 -28.08 1.58 -6.72
CA TYR A 363 -26.90 2.41 -6.93
C TYR A 363 -25.58 1.66 -6.74
N LEU A 364 -25.52 0.57 -5.96
CA LEU A 364 -24.30 -0.22 -5.76
C LEU A 364 -23.78 -0.82 -7.07
N SER A 365 -24.66 -1.05 -8.05
CA SER A 365 -24.27 -1.52 -9.39
C SER A 365 -23.45 -0.48 -10.18
N THR A 366 -23.62 0.81 -9.85
CA THR A 366 -22.97 1.92 -10.57
C THR A 366 -21.61 2.30 -10.02
N TRP A 367 -21.22 1.78 -8.85
CA TRP A 367 -19.96 2.12 -8.17
C TRP A 367 -18.75 1.31 -8.65
N GLY A 368 -18.94 0.42 -9.64
CA GLY A 368 -17.87 -0.32 -10.29
C GLY A 368 -17.83 -1.81 -9.94
N PRO A 369 -16.95 -2.58 -10.61
CA PRO A 369 -16.99 -4.04 -10.60
C PRO A 369 -16.73 -4.66 -9.21
N GLN A 370 -16.01 -3.96 -8.33
CA GLN A 370 -15.74 -4.41 -6.96
C GLN A 370 -16.99 -4.46 -6.07
N PHE A 371 -17.99 -3.62 -6.34
CA PHE A 371 -19.26 -3.58 -5.60
C PHE A 371 -20.33 -4.49 -6.21
N LYS A 372 -20.06 -5.10 -7.37
CA LYS A 372 -21.00 -5.96 -8.10
C LYS A 372 -21.51 -7.12 -7.24
N LYS A 373 -20.65 -7.74 -6.43
CA LYS A 373 -21.02 -8.85 -5.55
C LYS A 373 -21.95 -8.43 -4.41
N LEU A 374 -21.81 -7.17 -3.94
CA LEU A 374 -22.69 -6.57 -2.94
C LEU A 374 -24.03 -6.21 -3.60
N ALA A 375 -24.00 -5.59 -4.77
CA ALA A 375 -25.18 -5.29 -5.58
C ALA A 375 -26.01 -6.57 -5.85
N ASP A 376 -25.38 -7.66 -6.28
CA ASP A 376 -26.03 -8.95 -6.53
C ASP A 376 -26.68 -9.56 -5.27
N MET A 377 -26.11 -9.29 -4.09
CA MET A 377 -26.59 -9.83 -2.81
C MET A 377 -27.79 -9.05 -2.26
N TYR A 378 -27.77 -7.72 -2.38
CA TYR A 378 -28.80 -6.85 -1.80
C TYR A 378 -29.95 -6.53 -2.77
N ILE A 379 -29.68 -6.43 -4.08
CA ILE A 379 -30.73 -6.18 -5.10
C ILE A 379 -31.55 -7.46 -5.36
N GLY A 380 -30.95 -8.63 -5.14
CA GLY A 380 -31.62 -9.92 -5.21
C GLY A 380 -32.13 -10.30 -6.60
N LYS A 381 -31.95 -11.57 -6.98
CA LYS A 381 -32.68 -12.16 -8.12
C LYS A 381 -34.18 -12.25 -7.79
N THR A 382 -34.91 -11.19 -8.06
CA THR A 382 -36.39 -11.20 -8.16
C THR A 382 -36.72 -10.81 -9.60
N THR A 383 -37.03 -11.73 -10.52
CA THR A 383 -38.31 -12.42 -10.59
C THR A 383 -38.26 -13.48 -11.70
N ASP A 384 -38.15 -14.76 -11.35
CA ASP A 384 -38.97 -15.80 -12.00
C ASP A 384 -40.23 -15.88 -11.16
N ARG A 385 -41.32 -15.30 -11.66
CA ARG A 385 -42.64 -15.44 -11.04
C ARG A 385 -43.65 -15.59 -12.16
N ASP A 386 -44.13 -16.82 -12.29
CA ASP A 386 -45.28 -17.22 -13.10
C ASP A 386 -46.42 -16.18 -13.03
N THR A 387 -46.77 -15.61 -14.18
CA THR A 387 -48.12 -15.61 -14.81
C THR A 387 -48.09 -14.85 -16.13
#